data_AF-A0A8W8J2M5-F1
#
_entry.id   AF-A0A8W8J2M5-F1
#
_cell.length_a   1.000
_cell.length_b   1.000
_cell.length_c   1.000
_cell.angle_alpha   90.00
_cell.angle_beta   90.00
_cell.angle_gamma   90.00
#
_symmetry.space_group_name_H-M   'P 1'
#
loop_
_entity.id
_entity.type
_entity.pdbx_description
1 polymer ?
#
loop_
_entity_poly.entity_id
_entity_poly.type
_entity_poly.pdbx_seq_one_letter_code
_entity_poly.pdbx_strand_id
1 'polypeptide(L)'
;IDVGKEAAIEAEVQAARQRAVVPLEIRMKQFRDMLAEKEVSAFSTWEKELHKIVFDQRYLLLTSKERKQVFEQYVKERAEEERREKHRKLREKKDSFRQLLEEAKLHGKSSFSEFASKYGKDERFKGIEKMRERESIFSDYCSDLRRKEKEEKSTQKEKLKSDFIQLLKETSDIDRHSRWSEIKRKIDSDSRYKAVDSSSRREDWFKDYVRKLEDKRDKDKDKDKDKERDREKDRDKDRERDEDSDDERKEREKQEKQERIEASIRKRTEEVERSLSSSLRERDKEREQHKKDEAVQLFNALLVDLVRNSEASWRDTRKQLRKDHRWELAELLDREEKEKIFEEHIESLFKRNKEMFHKLLDETNISLVAGWKEVKKVIKEDPRYSKFSSSDRKREKEFSDYMHEKYVQAKADFRELLKETKLITYKSKKLIEESDSHLKDIEKILENDKRYLVLDCAPEERAKILLAYVEDLHRRGVPPPPTASEPSRRSTK
;
A
#
# COMPACT_ATOMS: atom_id res chain seq x y z
N ILE A 1 30.81 56.40 15.59
CA ILE A 1 31.15 54.98 15.37
C ILE A 1 30.05 54.19 16.03
N ASP A 2 29.40 53.33 15.26
CA ASP A 2 28.11 52.71 15.56
C ASP A 2 28.27 51.65 16.67
N VAL A 3 27.58 51.82 17.80
CA VAL A 3 27.65 50.96 19.00
C VAL A 3 27.40 49.49 18.65
N GLY A 4 26.61 49.21 17.61
CA GLY A 4 26.37 47.84 17.12
C GLY A 4 27.60 47.18 16.48
N LYS A 5 28.53 47.96 15.91
CA LYS A 5 29.77 47.42 15.31
C LYS A 5 30.77 47.00 16.37
N GLU A 6 30.87 47.75 17.46
CA GLU A 6 31.79 47.47 18.56
C GLU A 6 31.37 46.20 19.33
N ALA A 7 30.08 46.05 19.62
CA ALA A 7 29.52 44.85 20.24
C ALA A 7 29.70 43.58 19.38
N ALA A 8 29.55 43.68 18.05
CA ALA A 8 29.77 42.57 17.14
C ALA A 8 31.25 42.13 17.09
N ILE A 9 32.18 43.09 17.15
CA ILE A 9 33.62 42.83 17.20
C ILE A 9 33.99 42.14 18.52
N GLU A 10 33.47 42.64 19.65
CA GLU A 10 33.71 42.04 20.97
C GLU A 10 33.19 40.60 21.06
N ALA A 11 31.99 40.33 20.54
CA ALA A 11 31.41 39.00 20.51
C ALA A 11 32.24 38.00 19.69
N GLU A 12 32.80 38.42 18.54
CA GLU A 12 33.67 37.57 17.73
C GLU A 12 35.04 37.34 18.40
N VAL A 13 35.61 38.34 19.07
CA VAL A 13 36.85 38.19 19.85
C VAL A 13 36.65 37.20 21.00
N GLN A 14 35.53 37.28 21.70
CA GLN A 14 35.20 36.35 22.78
C GLN A 14 34.96 34.93 22.24
N ALA A 15 34.25 34.78 21.13
CA ALA A 15 34.05 33.50 20.48
C ALA A 15 35.37 32.89 19.98
N ALA A 16 36.30 33.69 19.44
CA ALA A 16 37.61 33.22 19.01
C ALA A 16 38.44 32.66 20.18
N ARG A 17 38.41 33.32 21.35
CA ARG A 17 39.04 32.81 22.58
C ARG A 17 38.42 31.47 23.00
N GLN A 18 37.09 31.36 22.94
CA GLN A 18 36.40 30.10 23.29
C GLN A 18 36.66 28.97 22.29
N ARG A 19 36.75 29.26 20.99
CA ARG A 19 37.13 28.26 19.95
C ARG A 19 38.53 27.69 20.19
N ALA A 20 39.46 28.47 20.76
CA ALA A 20 40.82 28.03 21.06
C ALA A 20 40.93 27.14 22.32
N VAL A 21 40.02 27.31 23.28
CA VAL A 21 40.06 26.60 24.58
C VAL A 21 39.11 25.40 24.62
N VAL A 22 37.98 25.47 23.92
CA VAL A 22 36.94 24.43 23.96
C VAL A 22 37.06 23.47 22.77
N PRO A 23 37.19 22.15 23.02
CA PRO A 23 37.20 21.13 21.97
C PRO A 23 36.01 21.22 21.01
N LEU A 24 36.23 20.83 19.75
CA LEU A 24 35.23 20.93 18.69
C LEU A 24 33.96 20.15 19.02
N GLU A 25 34.09 18.97 19.60
CA GLU A 25 32.99 18.08 19.96
C GLU A 25 32.04 18.74 20.98
N ILE A 26 32.59 19.46 21.95
CA ILE A 26 31.81 20.20 22.96
C ILE A 26 31.11 21.39 22.30
N ARG A 27 31.79 22.13 21.42
CA ARG A 27 31.18 23.25 20.67
C ARG A 27 30.06 22.76 19.74
N MET A 28 30.24 21.61 19.09
CA MET A 28 29.22 20.98 18.25
C MET A 28 28.01 20.55 19.06
N LYS A 29 28.23 19.96 20.24
CA LYS A 29 27.14 19.60 21.17
C LYS A 29 26.39 20.84 21.64
N GLN A 30 27.08 21.89 22.08
CA GLN A 30 26.45 23.14 22.52
C GLN A 30 25.61 23.79 21.42
N PHE A 31 26.10 23.77 20.18
CA PHE A 31 25.34 24.26 19.03
C PHE A 31 24.11 23.39 18.75
N ARG A 32 24.23 22.06 18.84
CA ARG A 32 23.09 21.14 18.69
C ARG A 32 22.03 21.35 19.78
N ASP A 33 22.44 21.48 21.03
CA ASP A 33 21.54 21.71 22.17
C ASP A 33 20.82 23.06 22.01
N MET A 34 21.53 24.10 21.53
CA MET A 34 20.93 25.38 21.16
C MET A 34 19.87 25.23 20.06
N LEU A 35 20.11 24.45 19.00
CA LEU A 35 19.10 24.20 17.96
C LEU A 35 17.83 23.57 18.55
N ALA A 36 17.99 22.66 19.53
CA ALA A 36 16.86 22.05 20.22
C ALA A 36 16.11 23.05 21.12
N GLU A 37 16.82 23.83 21.93
CA GLU A 37 16.26 24.85 22.83
C GLU A 37 15.51 25.96 22.08
N LYS A 38 16.02 26.37 20.91
CA LYS A 38 15.40 27.40 20.06
C LYS A 38 14.29 26.86 19.17
N GLU A 39 13.89 25.60 19.38
CA GLU A 39 12.83 24.91 18.62
C GLU A 39 13.02 25.03 17.11
N VAL A 40 14.27 24.84 16.67
CA VAL A 40 14.61 24.89 15.25
C VAL A 40 13.95 23.70 14.54
N SER A 41 13.11 24.02 13.56
CA SER A 41 12.32 22.99 12.86
C SER A 41 13.19 22.18 11.90
N ALA A 42 13.08 20.86 11.98
CA ALA A 42 13.73 19.94 11.04
C ALA A 42 13.14 19.97 9.63
N PHE A 43 12.01 20.66 9.43
CA PHE A 43 11.33 20.79 8.13
C PHE A 43 11.45 22.20 7.53
N SER A 44 12.20 23.09 8.17
CA SER A 44 12.41 24.48 7.75
C SER A 44 13.82 24.66 7.17
N THR A 45 14.00 25.68 6.33
CA THR A 45 15.32 25.96 5.73
C THR A 45 16.23 26.66 6.71
N TRP A 46 17.55 26.49 6.54
CA TRP A 46 18.57 27.15 7.37
C TRP A 46 18.36 28.66 7.44
N GLU A 47 18.05 29.31 6.32
CA GLU A 47 17.82 30.75 6.24
C GLU A 47 16.58 31.19 7.02
N LYS A 48 15.51 30.39 6.97
CA LYS A 48 14.26 30.65 7.69
C LYS A 48 14.44 30.50 9.21
N GLU A 49 15.30 29.59 9.66
CA GLU A 49 15.58 29.38 11.10
C GLU A 49 16.73 30.24 11.63
N LEU A 50 17.54 30.84 10.75
CA LEU A 50 18.75 31.58 11.11
C LEU A 50 18.48 32.71 12.11
N HIS A 51 17.38 33.44 11.95
CA HIS A 51 17.03 34.55 12.83
C HIS A 51 16.81 34.13 14.30
N LYS A 52 16.46 32.85 14.55
CA LYS A 52 16.27 32.30 15.91
C LYS A 52 17.58 32.02 16.63
N ILE A 53 18.66 31.82 15.88
CA ILE A 53 19.95 31.34 16.40
C ILE A 53 21.09 32.33 16.22
N VAL A 54 21.02 33.26 15.25
CA VAL A 54 22.12 34.17 14.88
C VAL A 54 22.54 35.11 16.02
N PHE A 55 21.63 35.41 16.95
CA PHE A 55 21.89 36.25 18.12
C PHE A 55 22.33 35.46 19.37
N ASP A 56 22.36 34.12 19.32
CA ASP A 56 22.83 33.30 20.43
C ASP A 56 24.37 33.24 20.44
N GLN A 57 24.99 33.43 21.59
CA GLN A 57 26.45 33.40 21.74
C GLN A 57 27.06 32.09 21.22
N ARG A 58 26.35 30.96 21.36
CA ARG A 58 26.79 29.64 20.91
C ARG A 58 26.87 29.53 19.40
N TYR A 59 26.17 30.38 18.65
CA TYR A 59 26.25 30.44 17.19
C TYR A 59 27.67 30.73 16.72
N LEU A 60 28.36 31.67 17.37
CA LEU A 60 29.72 32.03 17.04
C LEU A 60 30.75 30.95 17.43
N LEU A 61 30.39 29.90 18.17
CA LEU A 61 31.37 28.88 18.58
C LEU A 61 31.77 27.91 17.47
N LEU A 62 31.01 27.86 16.37
CA LEU A 62 31.32 27.04 15.21
C LEU A 62 31.66 27.88 14.00
N THR A 63 32.46 27.35 13.08
CA THR A 63 32.67 27.93 11.74
C THR A 63 31.44 27.70 10.86
N SER A 64 31.31 28.43 9.75
CA SER A 64 30.19 28.25 8.80
C SER A 64 30.03 26.79 8.33
N LYS A 65 31.15 26.10 8.05
CA LYS A 65 31.16 24.69 7.63
C LYS A 65 30.68 23.76 8.76
N GLU A 66 31.16 23.97 9.98
CA GLU A 66 30.79 23.18 11.16
C GLU A 66 29.30 23.39 11.53
N ARG A 67 28.81 24.64 11.48
CA ARG A 67 27.39 24.96 11.72
C ARG A 67 26.48 24.20 10.75
N LYS A 68 26.81 24.23 9.46
CA LYS A 68 26.06 23.52 8.42
C LYS A 68 26.06 22.01 8.67
N GLN A 69 27.21 21.44 9.04
CA GLN A 69 27.32 20.01 9.37
C GLN A 69 26.45 19.61 10.56
N VAL A 70 26.53 20.35 11.68
CA VAL A 70 25.72 20.05 12.88
C VAL A 70 24.23 20.25 12.59
N PHE A 71 23.86 21.29 11.84
CA PHE A 71 22.48 21.54 11.45
C PHE A 71 21.92 20.42 10.57
N GLU A 72 22.63 19.99 9.53
CA GLU A 72 22.20 18.87 8.67
C GLU A 72 22.02 17.58 9.48
N GLN A 73 22.93 17.30 10.42
CA GLN A 73 22.83 16.14 11.30
C GLN A 73 21.64 16.26 12.26
N TYR A 74 21.42 17.42 12.86
CA TYR A 74 20.29 17.70 13.75
C TYR A 74 18.95 17.54 13.02
N VAL A 75 18.82 18.12 11.82
CA VAL A 75 17.64 18.00 10.96
C VAL A 75 17.35 16.54 10.64
N LYS A 76 18.38 15.77 10.24
CA LYS A 76 18.23 14.35 9.95
C LYS A 76 17.76 13.56 11.17
N GLU A 77 18.41 13.77 12.32
CA GLU A 77 18.11 13.03 13.55
C GLU A 77 16.71 13.36 14.09
N ARG A 78 16.32 14.63 14.10
CA ARG A 78 14.98 15.06 14.52
C ARG A 78 13.88 14.51 13.60
N ALA A 79 14.08 14.55 12.28
CA ALA A 79 13.13 13.99 11.33
C ALA A 79 13.00 12.46 11.47
N GLU A 80 14.10 11.77 11.78
CA GLU A 80 14.10 10.33 12.10
C GLU A 80 13.44 10.03 13.45
N GLU A 81 13.67 10.86 14.46
CA GLU A 81 13.09 10.74 15.79
C GLU A 81 11.56 10.89 15.76
N GLU A 82 11.03 11.92 15.10
CA GLU A 82 9.58 12.08 14.94
C GLU A 82 8.95 10.89 14.18
N ARG A 83 9.61 10.42 13.11
CA ARG A 83 9.17 9.21 12.39
C ARG A 83 9.18 7.99 13.30
N ARG A 84 10.23 7.82 14.11
CA ARG A 84 10.38 6.71 15.05
C ARG A 84 9.34 6.77 16.16
N GLU A 85 9.02 7.95 16.68
CA GLU A 85 7.97 8.15 17.67
C GLU A 85 6.59 7.82 17.12
N LYS A 86 6.28 8.26 15.90
CA LYS A 86 5.02 7.92 15.22
C LYS A 86 4.89 6.41 15.03
N HIS A 87 5.96 5.73 14.60
CA HIS A 87 5.98 4.27 14.48
C HIS A 87 5.86 3.56 15.84
N ARG A 88 6.55 4.05 16.87
CA ARG A 88 6.47 3.53 18.24
C ARG A 88 5.05 3.60 18.78
N LYS A 89 4.39 4.77 18.68
CA LYS A 89 2.99 4.96 19.11
C LYS A 89 2.03 4.03 18.36
N LEU A 90 2.24 3.86 17.04
CA LEU A 90 1.43 2.93 16.25
C LEU A 90 1.63 1.47 16.69
N ARG A 91 2.88 1.08 16.99
CA ARG A 91 3.20 -0.25 17.50
C ARG A 91 2.59 -0.50 18.88
N GLU A 92 2.67 0.45 19.80
CA GLU A 92 2.05 0.37 21.13
C GLU A 92 0.53 0.18 21.04
N LYS A 93 -0.14 0.88 20.12
CA LYS A 93 -1.57 0.68 19.84
C LYS A 93 -1.86 -0.75 19.35
N LYS A 94 -1.02 -1.30 18.48
CA LYS A 94 -1.15 -2.69 17.98
C LYS A 94 -0.91 -3.72 19.07
N ASP A 95 0.10 -3.50 19.91
CA ASP A 95 0.41 -4.40 21.03
C ASP A 95 -0.72 -4.39 22.07
N SER A 96 -1.29 -3.21 22.36
CA SER A 96 -2.47 -3.07 23.23
C SER A 96 -3.70 -3.79 22.67
N PHE A 97 -3.93 -3.72 21.35
CA PHE A 97 -5.00 -4.48 20.69
C PHE A 97 -4.76 -5.98 20.77
N ARG A 98 -3.51 -6.44 20.62
CA ARG A 98 -3.14 -7.87 20.78
C ARG A 98 -3.36 -8.36 22.21
N GLN A 99 -3.04 -7.55 23.21
CA GLN A 99 -3.31 -7.89 24.61
C GLN A 99 -4.81 -8.07 24.86
N LEU A 100 -5.66 -7.21 24.26
CA LEU A 100 -7.12 -7.38 24.31
C LEU A 100 -7.57 -8.71 23.67
N LEU A 101 -6.97 -9.13 22.57
CA LEU A 101 -7.27 -10.42 21.93
C LEU A 101 -6.93 -11.61 22.84
N GLU A 102 -5.82 -11.51 23.58
CA GLU A 102 -5.38 -12.53 24.54
C GLU A 102 -6.31 -12.61 25.76
N GLU A 103 -6.66 -11.45 26.34
CA GLU A 103 -7.61 -11.35 27.46
C GLU A 103 -9.01 -11.84 27.07
N ALA A 104 -9.38 -11.70 25.80
CA ALA A 104 -10.67 -12.15 25.29
C ALA A 104 -10.79 -13.68 25.22
N LYS A 105 -9.72 -14.44 25.48
CA LYS A 105 -9.68 -15.91 25.48
C LYS A 105 -10.30 -16.50 24.21
N LEU A 106 -9.90 -15.95 23.06
CA LEU A 106 -10.34 -16.39 21.75
C LEU A 106 -9.83 -17.82 21.48
N HIS A 107 -10.53 -18.52 20.60
CA HIS A 107 -10.12 -19.82 20.08
C HIS A 107 -10.03 -19.76 18.56
N GLY A 108 -9.44 -20.78 17.94
CA GLY A 108 -9.22 -20.77 16.50
C GLY A 108 -10.44 -20.37 15.66
N LYS A 109 -11.67 -20.77 16.02
CA LYS A 109 -12.91 -20.49 15.25
C LYS A 109 -13.68 -19.23 15.70
N SER A 110 -13.13 -18.40 16.59
CA SER A 110 -13.82 -17.20 17.06
C SER A 110 -14.18 -16.24 15.91
N SER A 111 -15.34 -15.59 16.01
CA SER A 111 -15.83 -14.66 14.99
C SER A 111 -15.43 -13.23 15.32
N PHE A 112 -14.94 -12.49 14.31
CA PHE A 112 -14.62 -11.07 14.47
C PHE A 112 -15.87 -10.25 14.82
N SER A 113 -17.03 -10.60 14.27
CA SER A 113 -18.30 -9.90 14.54
C SER A 113 -18.71 -10.00 16.02
N GLU A 114 -18.55 -11.18 16.60
CA GLU A 114 -18.85 -11.43 18.02
C GLU A 114 -17.85 -10.70 18.93
N PHE A 115 -16.56 -10.76 18.60
CA PHE A 115 -15.50 -10.04 19.30
C PHE A 115 -15.73 -8.51 19.25
N ALA A 116 -15.99 -7.96 18.06
CA ALA A 116 -16.23 -6.54 17.87
C ALA A 116 -17.50 -6.06 18.58
N SER A 117 -18.55 -6.89 18.62
CA SER A 117 -19.78 -6.57 19.36
C SER A 117 -19.54 -6.48 20.86
N LYS A 118 -18.68 -7.35 21.42
CA LYS A 118 -18.36 -7.39 22.85
C LYS A 118 -17.37 -6.31 23.28
N TYR A 119 -16.32 -6.06 22.49
CA TYR A 119 -15.21 -5.18 22.85
C TYR A 119 -15.17 -3.86 22.08
N GLY A 120 -16.19 -3.56 21.26
CA GLY A 120 -16.23 -2.37 20.42
C GLY A 120 -16.12 -1.03 21.17
N LYS A 121 -16.44 -1.02 22.47
CA LYS A 121 -16.31 0.15 23.34
C LYS A 121 -14.95 0.28 24.04
N ASP A 122 -14.11 -0.77 24.01
CA ASP A 122 -12.79 -0.79 24.65
C ASP A 122 -11.82 0.18 23.93
N GLU A 123 -11.06 0.93 24.71
CA GLU A 123 -10.11 1.93 24.18
C GLU A 123 -8.98 1.29 23.37
N ARG A 124 -8.56 0.06 23.73
CA ARG A 124 -7.57 -0.70 22.95
C ARG A 124 -8.14 -1.15 21.61
N PHE A 125 -9.44 -1.47 21.56
CA PHE A 125 -10.14 -1.79 20.31
C PHE A 125 -10.25 -0.55 19.40
N LYS A 126 -10.60 0.61 19.96
CA LYS A 126 -10.67 1.88 19.21
C LYS A 126 -9.30 2.43 18.81
N GLY A 127 -8.24 2.07 19.53
CA GLY A 127 -6.88 2.54 19.30
C GLY A 127 -6.35 2.25 17.90
N ILE A 128 -6.84 1.20 17.24
CA ILE A 128 -6.65 0.95 15.80
C ILE A 128 -7.80 1.64 15.05
N GLU A 129 -7.53 2.69 14.27
CA GLU A 129 -8.60 3.50 13.67
C GLU A 129 -9.34 2.78 12.53
N LYS A 130 -8.63 1.98 11.72
CA LYS A 130 -9.19 1.36 10.52
C LYS A 130 -9.84 0.01 10.83
N MET A 131 -11.13 -0.13 10.49
CA MET A 131 -11.89 -1.37 10.73
C MET A 131 -11.27 -2.59 10.04
N ARG A 132 -10.81 -2.44 8.78
CA ARG A 132 -10.12 -3.53 8.06
C ARG A 132 -8.82 -3.97 8.75
N GLU A 133 -8.11 -3.04 9.39
CA GLU A 133 -6.87 -3.37 10.11
C GLU A 133 -7.16 -4.14 11.40
N ARG A 134 -8.24 -3.78 12.12
CA ARG A 134 -8.73 -4.55 13.28
C ARG A 134 -9.05 -6.00 12.89
N GLU A 135 -9.78 -6.18 11.79
CA GLU A 135 -10.18 -7.50 11.29
C GLU A 135 -8.96 -8.32 10.83
N SER A 136 -8.00 -7.70 10.15
CA SER A 136 -6.74 -8.35 9.75
C SER A 136 -5.96 -8.86 10.97
N ILE A 137 -5.74 -8.00 11.98
CA ILE A 137 -4.98 -8.38 13.18
C ILE A 137 -5.70 -9.50 13.95
N PHE A 138 -7.03 -9.44 14.03
CA PHE A 138 -7.84 -10.49 14.65
C PHE A 138 -7.74 -11.83 13.88
N SER A 139 -7.84 -11.78 12.55
CA SER A 139 -7.73 -12.97 11.69
C SER A 139 -6.36 -13.63 11.79
N ASP A 140 -5.30 -12.83 11.80
CA ASP A 140 -3.92 -13.31 11.98
C ASP A 140 -3.78 -13.99 13.34
N TYR A 141 -4.27 -13.35 14.41
CA TYR A 141 -4.24 -13.93 15.76
C TYR A 141 -5.00 -15.25 15.84
N CYS A 142 -6.21 -15.34 15.27
CA CYS A 142 -6.99 -16.58 15.24
C CYS A 142 -6.29 -17.67 14.41
N SER A 143 -5.60 -17.29 13.32
CA SER A 143 -4.83 -18.21 12.49
C SER A 143 -3.62 -18.76 13.24
N ASP A 144 -2.90 -17.91 13.97
CA ASP A 144 -1.80 -18.31 14.85
C ASP A 144 -2.27 -19.22 15.99
N LEU A 145 -3.44 -18.94 16.58
CA LEU A 145 -4.05 -19.83 17.58
C LEU A 145 -4.36 -21.21 16.99
N ARG A 146 -4.99 -21.29 15.80
CA ARG A 146 -5.24 -22.58 15.13
C ARG A 146 -3.95 -23.35 14.86
N ARG A 147 -2.90 -22.65 14.45
CA ARG A 147 -1.59 -23.24 14.19
C ARG A 147 -0.97 -23.79 15.46
N LYS A 148 -0.94 -23.01 16.55
CA LYS A 148 -0.44 -23.45 17.86
C LYS A 148 -1.23 -24.64 18.40
N GLU A 149 -2.57 -24.60 18.38
CA GLU A 149 -3.42 -25.73 18.81
C GLU A 149 -3.14 -27.01 18.00
N LYS A 150 -2.84 -26.88 16.70
CA LYS A 150 -2.48 -28.01 15.83
C LYS A 150 -1.09 -28.56 16.17
N GLU A 151 -0.11 -27.67 16.36
CA GLU A 151 1.26 -28.02 16.73
C GLU A 151 1.31 -28.69 18.13
N GLU A 152 0.58 -28.18 19.11
CA GLU A 152 0.43 -28.77 20.46
C GLU A 152 -0.21 -30.17 20.39
N LYS A 153 -1.27 -30.34 19.61
CA LYS A 153 -1.87 -31.68 19.39
C LYS A 153 -0.91 -32.63 18.69
N SER A 154 -0.08 -32.14 17.77
CA SER A 154 0.91 -32.97 17.07
C SER A 154 2.01 -33.41 18.02
N THR A 155 2.61 -32.47 18.75
CA THR A 155 3.67 -32.73 19.72
C THR A 155 3.19 -33.64 20.86
N GLN A 156 1.96 -33.46 21.35
CA GLN A 156 1.36 -34.38 22.32
C GLN A 156 1.19 -35.80 21.76
N LYS A 157 0.75 -35.95 20.50
CA LYS A 157 0.64 -37.25 19.82
C LYS A 157 2.01 -37.90 19.62
N GLU A 158 3.03 -37.12 19.27
CA GLU A 158 4.40 -37.59 19.12
C GLU A 158 5.01 -38.02 20.45
N LYS A 159 4.77 -37.25 21.52
CA LYS A 159 5.19 -37.62 22.88
C LYS A 159 4.53 -38.93 23.33
N LEU A 160 3.21 -39.07 23.18
CA LEU A 160 2.50 -40.31 23.48
C LEU A 160 3.06 -41.51 22.68
N LYS A 161 3.39 -41.30 21.41
CA LYS A 161 4.03 -42.32 20.57
C LYS A 161 5.43 -42.66 21.09
N SER A 162 6.23 -41.65 21.42
CA SER A 162 7.59 -41.84 21.94
C SER A 162 7.57 -42.62 23.25
N ASP A 163 6.70 -42.24 24.20
CA ASP A 163 6.58 -42.89 25.50
C ASP A 163 6.13 -44.36 25.35
N PHE A 164 5.22 -44.64 24.42
CA PHE A 164 4.78 -46.01 24.10
C PHE A 164 5.90 -46.84 23.45
N ILE A 165 6.65 -46.27 22.50
CA ILE A 165 7.80 -46.96 21.88
C ILE A 165 8.91 -47.19 22.91
N GLN A 166 9.10 -46.27 23.86
CA GLN A 166 10.05 -46.41 24.95
C GLN A 166 9.66 -47.56 25.88
N LEU A 167 8.37 -47.70 26.22
CA LEU A 167 7.85 -48.86 26.94
C LEU A 167 8.15 -50.18 26.20
N LEU A 168 7.95 -50.22 24.87
CA LEU A 168 8.28 -51.40 24.08
C LEU A 168 9.78 -51.73 24.11
N LYS A 169 10.67 -50.73 24.08
CA LYS A 169 12.12 -50.94 24.20
C LYS A 169 12.54 -51.48 25.57
N GLU A 170 11.87 -51.06 26.63
CA GLU A 170 12.13 -51.49 28.01
C GLU A 170 11.56 -52.88 28.31
N THR A 171 10.58 -53.33 27.52
CA THR A 171 10.00 -54.66 27.65
C THR A 171 10.97 -55.69 27.07
N SER A 172 11.54 -56.53 27.93
CA SER A 172 12.42 -57.62 27.51
C SER A 172 11.67 -58.65 26.65
N ASP A 173 12.41 -59.27 25.72
CA ASP A 173 11.97 -60.37 24.84
C ASP A 173 11.04 -60.00 23.66
N ILE A 174 11.10 -58.76 23.15
CA ILE A 174 10.46 -58.43 21.86
C ILE A 174 11.44 -58.73 20.71
N ASP A 175 11.08 -59.70 19.88
CA ASP A 175 11.78 -60.10 18.66
C ASP A 175 10.88 -60.02 17.42
N ARG A 176 11.40 -60.38 16.24
CA ARG A 176 10.66 -60.32 14.96
C ARG A 176 9.43 -61.21 14.88
N HIS A 177 9.37 -62.25 15.72
CA HIS A 177 8.31 -63.26 15.72
C HIS A 177 7.30 -63.02 16.84
N SER A 178 7.54 -62.02 17.68
CA SER A 178 6.73 -61.68 18.84
C SER A 178 5.32 -61.29 18.42
N ARG A 179 4.33 -61.96 19.02
CA ARG A 179 2.92 -61.71 18.72
C ARG A 179 2.40 -60.61 19.63
N TRP A 180 1.61 -59.69 19.04
CA TRP A 180 1.01 -58.58 19.78
C TRP A 180 0.24 -59.03 21.03
N SER A 181 -0.52 -60.13 20.93
CA SER A 181 -1.30 -60.69 22.04
C SER A 181 -0.46 -61.12 23.26
N GLU A 182 0.79 -61.54 23.04
CA GLU A 182 1.70 -62.00 24.09
C GLU A 182 2.35 -60.80 24.79
N ILE A 183 2.84 -59.85 24.02
CA ILE A 183 3.44 -58.62 24.55
C ILE A 183 2.39 -57.75 25.26
N LYS A 184 1.17 -57.67 24.71
CA LYS A 184 0.05 -56.94 25.33
C LYS A 184 -0.19 -57.37 26.78
N ARG A 185 -0.16 -58.67 27.09
CA ARG A 185 -0.36 -59.18 28.46
C ARG A 185 0.75 -58.76 29.44
N LYS A 186 1.94 -58.40 28.94
CA LYS A 186 3.07 -57.95 29.76
C LYS A 186 3.01 -56.43 30.04
N ILE A 187 2.43 -55.65 29.13
CA ILE A 187 2.48 -54.18 29.17
C ILE A 187 1.13 -53.51 29.46
N ASP A 188 0.02 -54.26 29.54
CA ASP A 188 -1.33 -53.70 29.64
C ASP A 188 -1.63 -52.92 30.95
N SER A 189 -0.84 -53.20 31.99
CA SER A 189 -0.94 -52.52 33.28
C SER A 189 -0.23 -51.16 33.32
N ASP A 190 0.74 -50.90 32.41
CA ASP A 190 1.59 -49.71 32.39
C ASP A 190 0.81 -48.43 32.02
N SER A 191 1.13 -47.31 32.68
CA SER A 191 0.48 -46.03 32.45
C SER A 191 0.66 -45.51 31.02
N ARG A 192 1.83 -45.74 30.40
CA ARG A 192 2.14 -45.33 29.01
C ARG A 192 1.37 -46.17 27.99
N TYR A 193 1.08 -47.43 28.30
CA TYR A 193 0.17 -48.27 27.52
C TYR A 193 -1.26 -47.75 27.59
N LYS A 194 -1.75 -47.49 28.81
CA LYS A 194 -3.11 -46.99 29.04
C LYS A 194 -3.35 -45.60 28.43
N ALA A 195 -2.32 -44.75 28.38
CA ALA A 195 -2.39 -43.40 27.80
C ALA A 195 -2.67 -43.35 26.27
N VAL A 196 -2.60 -44.48 25.57
CA VAL A 196 -2.93 -44.56 24.14
C VAL A 196 -4.33 -45.16 23.98
N ASP A 197 -5.40 -44.40 23.88
CA ASP A 197 -6.77 -44.96 24.02
C ASP A 197 -7.17 -46.01 22.96
N SER A 198 -6.57 -45.97 21.77
CA SER A 198 -6.94 -46.84 20.65
C SER A 198 -6.14 -48.16 20.63
N SER A 199 -6.84 -49.28 20.78
CA SER A 199 -6.23 -50.62 20.74
C SER A 199 -5.59 -50.95 19.38
N SER A 200 -6.19 -50.53 18.26
CA SER A 200 -5.62 -50.74 16.92
C SER A 200 -4.33 -49.96 16.75
N ARG A 201 -4.30 -48.70 17.22
CA ARG A 201 -3.12 -47.84 17.12
C ARG A 201 -1.95 -48.34 17.97
N ARG A 202 -2.22 -48.93 19.14
CA ARG A 202 -1.18 -49.61 19.95
C ARG A 202 -0.55 -50.77 19.16
N GLU A 203 -1.38 -51.58 18.51
CA GLU A 203 -0.93 -52.72 17.69
C GLU A 203 -0.15 -52.28 16.45
N ASP A 204 -0.59 -51.22 15.76
CA ASP A 204 0.12 -50.67 14.60
C ASP A 204 1.50 -50.14 15.00
N TRP A 205 1.60 -49.43 16.13
CA TRP A 205 2.89 -48.93 16.64
C TRP A 205 3.82 -50.07 17.06
N PHE A 206 3.28 -51.16 17.61
CA PHE A 206 4.05 -52.37 17.89
C PHE A 206 4.57 -53.02 16.60
N LYS A 207 3.71 -53.21 15.58
CA LYS A 207 4.12 -53.77 14.27
C LYS A 207 5.21 -52.91 13.60
N ASP A 208 5.07 -51.59 13.67
CA ASP A 208 6.09 -50.66 13.15
C ASP A 208 7.40 -50.74 13.95
N TYR A 209 7.34 -50.93 15.26
CA TYR A 209 8.53 -51.12 16.10
C TYR A 209 9.26 -52.42 15.73
N VAL A 210 8.52 -53.54 15.61
CA VAL A 210 9.06 -54.85 15.21
C VAL A 210 9.70 -54.80 13.82
N ARG A 211 9.02 -54.18 12.84
CA ARG A 211 9.58 -53.96 11.49
C ARG A 211 10.87 -53.12 11.51
N LYS A 212 10.94 -52.08 12.33
CA LYS A 212 12.17 -51.27 12.48
C LYS A 212 13.33 -52.01 13.14
N LEU A 213 13.06 -53.00 13.99
CA LEU A 213 14.10 -53.88 14.54
C LEU A 213 14.68 -54.82 13.47
N GLU A 214 13.87 -55.23 12.49
CA GLU A 214 14.29 -56.02 11.32
C GLU A 214 15.25 -55.23 10.42
N ASP A 215 14.82 -54.04 9.97
CA ASP A 215 15.63 -53.15 9.10
C ASP A 215 17.00 -52.76 9.70
N LYS A 216 17.06 -52.56 11.04
CA LYS A 216 18.31 -52.19 11.72
C LYS A 216 19.32 -53.34 11.70
N ARG A 217 18.83 -54.57 11.88
CA ARG A 217 19.65 -55.79 11.91
C ARG A 217 20.11 -56.20 10.51
N ASP A 218 19.34 -55.89 9.47
CA ASP A 218 19.76 -56.09 8.08
C ASP A 218 20.76 -55.03 7.61
N LYS A 219 20.62 -53.76 8.03
CA LYS A 219 21.65 -52.72 7.79
C LYS A 219 22.96 -52.96 8.53
N ASP A 220 22.92 -53.57 9.71
CA ASP A 220 24.14 -53.96 10.44
C ASP A 220 24.84 -55.16 9.77
N LYS A 221 24.12 -56.02 9.03
CA LYS A 221 24.72 -57.08 8.20
C LYS A 221 25.35 -56.57 6.91
N ASP A 222 24.85 -55.48 6.34
CA ASP A 222 25.44 -54.85 5.14
C ASP A 222 26.67 -54.00 5.48
N LYS A 223 26.75 -53.41 6.67
CA LYS A 223 27.94 -52.66 7.14
C LYS A 223 29.17 -53.52 7.46
N ASP A 224 29.00 -54.82 7.72
CA ASP A 224 30.12 -55.75 7.86
C ASP A 224 30.67 -56.25 6.52
N LYS A 225 29.97 -56.01 5.39
CA LYS A 225 30.47 -56.33 4.04
C LYS A 225 31.17 -55.16 3.33
N ASP A 226 31.01 -53.93 3.81
CA ASP A 226 31.61 -52.72 3.21
C ASP A 226 32.93 -52.27 3.87
N LYS A 227 33.39 -52.95 4.95
CA LYS A 227 34.70 -52.70 5.57
C LYS A 227 35.86 -53.50 4.97
N GLU A 228 35.63 -54.24 3.88
CA GLU A 228 36.65 -55.03 3.18
C GLU A 228 36.96 -54.51 1.75
N ARG A 229 36.55 -53.28 1.41
CA ARG A 229 36.80 -52.66 0.09
C ARG A 229 37.32 -51.22 0.14
N ASP A 230 38.15 -50.90 1.12
CA ASP A 230 38.89 -49.62 1.18
C ASP A 230 40.41 -49.85 1.35
N ARG A 231 40.92 -50.86 0.64
CA ARG A 231 42.35 -51.00 0.32
C ARG A 231 42.52 -50.85 -1.18
N GLU A 232 43.44 -49.95 -1.54
CA GLU A 232 43.96 -49.64 -2.89
C GLU A 232 43.11 -48.76 -3.81
N LYS A 233 43.41 -47.45 -3.78
CA LYS A 233 43.94 -46.68 -4.92
C LYS A 233 44.42 -45.29 -4.46
N ASP A 234 45.73 -45.15 -4.21
CA ASP A 234 46.61 -44.58 -5.22
C ASP A 234 48.07 -44.62 -4.74
N ARG A 235 48.87 -45.37 -5.51
CA ARG A 235 50.33 -45.30 -5.56
C ARG A 235 50.67 -44.26 -6.62
N ASP A 236 51.51 -43.28 -6.30
CA ASP A 236 52.88 -43.27 -6.82
C ASP A 236 53.66 -42.04 -6.30
N LYS A 237 54.89 -42.33 -5.82
CA LYS A 237 56.17 -41.61 -6.01
C LYS A 237 56.27 -40.14 -5.56
N ASP A 238 57.26 -39.69 -4.79
CA ASP A 238 58.57 -40.23 -4.45
C ASP A 238 59.06 -39.58 -3.13
N ARG A 239 59.90 -40.33 -2.40
CA ARG A 239 60.97 -39.77 -1.54
C ARG A 239 62.10 -39.35 -2.49
N GLU A 240 62.79 -38.22 -2.37
CA GLU A 240 63.58 -37.74 -1.24
C GLU A 240 64.21 -36.38 -1.64
N ARG A 241 64.50 -35.54 -0.64
CA ARG A 241 65.65 -34.61 -0.52
C ARG A 241 66.04 -33.70 -1.72
N ASP A 242 65.93 -32.39 -1.53
CA ASP A 242 67.09 -31.53 -1.23
C ASP A 242 66.66 -30.06 -1.03
N GLU A 243 67.40 -29.41 -0.15
CA GLU A 243 67.32 -27.98 0.21
C GLU A 243 67.63 -27.11 -1.02
N ASP A 244 66.82 -26.10 -1.31
CA ASP A 244 67.16 -24.66 -1.31
C ASP A 244 66.04 -23.83 -2.00
N SER A 245 65.76 -22.63 -1.51
CA SER A 245 64.85 -21.60 -2.09
C SER A 245 63.32 -21.69 -1.84
N ASP A 246 62.88 -21.60 -0.58
CA ASP A 246 61.44 -21.55 -0.19
C ASP A 246 61.00 -20.25 0.53
N ASP A 247 61.83 -19.20 0.52
CA ASP A 247 61.45 -17.89 1.07
C ASP A 247 60.92 -16.91 0.01
N GLU A 248 61.51 -16.85 -1.21
CA GLU A 248 61.04 -15.93 -2.25
C GLU A 248 59.63 -16.26 -2.79
N ARG A 249 59.24 -17.55 -2.80
CA ARG A 249 57.92 -17.98 -3.29
C ARG A 249 56.81 -17.68 -2.30
N LYS A 250 57.06 -17.84 -0.99
CA LYS A 250 56.14 -17.45 0.08
C LYS A 250 55.98 -15.93 0.16
N GLU A 251 57.04 -15.17 -0.08
CA GLU A 251 56.99 -13.71 -0.08
C GLU A 251 56.20 -13.17 -1.29
N ARG A 252 56.36 -13.75 -2.48
CA ARG A 252 55.54 -13.45 -3.67
C ARG A 252 54.08 -13.83 -3.49
N GLU A 253 53.76 -15.00 -2.92
CA GLU A 253 52.36 -15.38 -2.62
C GLU A 253 51.72 -14.46 -1.56
N LYS A 254 52.51 -13.95 -0.61
CA LYS A 254 52.04 -13.02 0.42
C LYS A 254 51.82 -11.62 -0.16
N GLN A 255 52.71 -11.16 -1.05
CA GLN A 255 52.50 -9.94 -1.83
C GLN A 255 51.28 -10.04 -2.75
N GLU A 256 51.11 -11.14 -3.49
CA GLU A 256 49.97 -11.31 -4.39
C GLU A 256 48.64 -11.40 -3.62
N LYS A 257 48.63 -12.04 -2.44
CA LYS A 257 47.48 -12.00 -1.52
C LYS A 257 47.22 -10.60 -0.99
N GLN A 258 48.26 -9.85 -0.62
CA GLN A 258 48.13 -8.48 -0.14
C GLN A 258 47.62 -7.54 -1.23
N GLU A 259 48.11 -7.66 -2.46
CA GLU A 259 47.64 -6.90 -3.62
C GLU A 259 46.18 -7.25 -3.99
N ARG A 260 45.77 -8.52 -3.88
CA ARG A 260 44.36 -8.92 -4.04
C ARG A 260 43.46 -8.33 -2.96
N ILE A 261 43.93 -8.27 -1.71
CA ILE A 261 43.20 -7.65 -0.60
C ILE A 261 43.11 -6.14 -0.81
N GLU A 262 44.21 -5.48 -1.21
CA GLU A 262 44.25 -4.05 -1.47
C GLU A 262 43.41 -3.66 -2.69
N ALA A 263 43.45 -4.45 -3.77
CA ALA A 263 42.57 -4.28 -4.93
C ALA A 263 41.09 -4.49 -4.57
N SER A 264 40.79 -5.45 -3.68
CA SER A 264 39.43 -5.66 -3.16
C SER A 264 38.94 -4.49 -2.31
N ILE A 265 39.80 -3.96 -1.43
CA ILE A 265 39.50 -2.78 -0.60
C ILE A 265 39.31 -1.55 -1.49
N ARG A 266 40.21 -1.32 -2.46
CA ARG A 266 40.13 -0.19 -3.40
C ARG A 266 38.85 -0.23 -4.24
N LYS A 267 38.48 -1.41 -4.73
CA LYS A 267 37.22 -1.60 -5.47
C LYS A 267 36.00 -1.35 -4.60
N ARG A 268 36.04 -1.79 -3.33
CA ARG A 268 34.97 -1.55 -2.35
C ARG A 268 34.88 -0.08 -1.93
N THR A 269 36.00 0.63 -1.78
CA THR A 269 36.01 2.07 -1.49
C THR A 269 35.48 2.88 -2.66
N GLU A 270 35.84 2.51 -3.90
CA GLU A 270 35.32 3.16 -5.11
C GLU A 270 33.81 2.91 -5.29
N GLU A 271 33.33 1.71 -4.97
CA GLU A 271 31.89 1.40 -4.98
C GLU A 271 31.11 2.19 -3.91
N VAL A 272 31.67 2.32 -2.71
CA VAL A 272 31.09 3.16 -1.64
C VAL A 272 31.08 4.63 -2.05
N GLU A 273 32.15 5.14 -2.65
CA GLU A 273 32.24 6.53 -3.13
C GLU A 273 31.23 6.81 -4.26
N ARG A 274 31.09 5.89 -5.22
CA ARG A 274 30.05 5.99 -6.27
C ARG A 274 28.64 5.92 -5.68
N SER A 275 28.39 5.02 -4.75
CA SER A 275 27.09 4.89 -4.06
C SER A 275 26.76 6.17 -3.28
N LEU A 276 27.74 6.73 -2.57
CA LEU A 276 27.60 7.99 -1.85
C LEU A 276 27.35 9.16 -2.81
N SER A 277 28.09 9.26 -3.91
CA SER A 277 27.90 10.29 -4.95
C SER A 277 26.51 10.20 -5.60
N SER A 278 26.02 8.99 -5.87
CA SER A 278 24.65 8.76 -6.38
C SER A 278 23.61 9.19 -5.35
N SER A 279 23.76 8.76 -4.10
CA SER A 279 22.83 9.10 -3.01
C SER A 279 22.80 10.61 -2.72
N LEU A 280 23.94 11.29 -2.80
CA LEU A 280 24.03 12.75 -2.65
C LEU A 280 23.29 13.47 -3.78
N ARG A 281 23.46 13.04 -5.04
CA ARG A 281 22.74 13.60 -6.20
C ARG A 281 21.24 13.38 -6.11
N GLU A 282 20.80 12.20 -5.68
CA GLU A 282 19.38 11.90 -5.47
C GLU A 282 18.78 12.80 -4.38
N ARG A 283 19.50 12.96 -3.26
CA ARG A 283 19.09 13.84 -2.16
C ARG A 283 19.06 15.32 -2.55
N ASP A 284 20.03 15.77 -3.36
CA ASP A 284 20.04 17.14 -3.90
C ASP A 284 18.87 17.36 -4.86
N LYS A 285 18.58 16.38 -5.72
CA LYS A 285 17.43 16.42 -6.62
C LYS A 285 16.11 16.47 -5.84
N GLU A 286 15.97 15.67 -4.79
CA GLU A 286 14.79 15.67 -3.90
C GLU A 286 14.62 17.02 -3.20
N ARG A 287 15.70 17.63 -2.71
CA ARG A 287 15.66 18.98 -2.12
C ARG A 287 15.22 20.05 -3.10
N GLU A 288 15.80 20.08 -4.30
CA GLU A 288 15.41 21.04 -5.33
C GLU A 288 13.96 20.82 -5.79
N GLN A 289 13.52 19.56 -5.86
CA GLN A 289 12.13 19.24 -6.13
C GLN A 289 11.21 19.78 -5.03
N HIS A 290 11.53 19.60 -3.75
CA HIS A 290 10.71 20.14 -2.66
C HIS A 290 10.60 21.67 -2.68
N LYS A 291 11.69 22.38 -2.99
CA LYS A 291 11.66 23.83 -3.16
C LYS A 291 10.79 24.25 -4.34
N LYS A 292 10.87 23.50 -5.45
CA LYS A 292 10.01 23.72 -6.61
C LYS A 292 8.55 23.46 -6.28
N ASP A 293 8.25 22.39 -5.55
CA ASP A 293 6.90 22.06 -5.10
C ASP A 293 6.35 23.16 -4.16
N GLU A 294 7.18 23.70 -3.26
CA GLU A 294 6.82 24.86 -2.42
C GLU A 294 6.48 26.08 -3.29
N ALA A 295 7.28 26.38 -4.32
CA ALA A 295 6.99 27.46 -5.25
C ALA A 295 5.69 27.23 -6.05
N VAL A 296 5.41 25.99 -6.46
CA VAL A 296 4.13 25.60 -7.09
C VAL A 296 2.96 25.82 -6.15
N GLN A 297 3.08 25.41 -4.88
CA GLN A 297 2.03 25.60 -3.89
C GLN A 297 1.74 27.09 -3.62
N LEU A 298 2.79 27.91 -3.48
CA LEU A 298 2.64 29.36 -3.31
C LEU A 298 1.98 30.00 -4.53
N PHE A 299 2.38 29.59 -5.73
CA PHE A 299 1.77 30.10 -6.97
C PHE A 299 0.31 29.68 -7.10
N ASN A 300 -0.03 28.41 -6.78
CA ASN A 300 -1.42 27.94 -6.74
C ASN A 300 -2.26 28.73 -5.72
N ALA A 301 -1.74 29.01 -4.52
CA ALA A 301 -2.44 29.82 -3.53
C ALA A 301 -2.71 31.24 -4.05
N LEU A 302 -1.73 31.86 -4.71
CA LEU A 302 -1.88 33.15 -5.36
C LEU A 302 -2.99 33.13 -6.43
N LEU A 303 -3.03 32.07 -7.26
CA LEU A 303 -4.06 31.89 -8.28
C LEU A 303 -5.46 31.72 -7.67
N VAL A 304 -5.59 30.94 -6.61
CA VAL A 304 -6.88 30.74 -5.91
C VAL A 304 -7.43 32.06 -5.36
N ASP A 305 -6.57 32.91 -4.81
CA ASP A 305 -6.97 34.17 -4.20
C ASP A 305 -7.36 35.22 -5.24
N LEU A 306 -6.53 35.41 -6.27
CA LEU A 306 -6.67 36.50 -7.24
C LEU A 306 -7.41 36.13 -8.52
N VAL A 307 -7.43 34.85 -8.89
CA VAL A 307 -7.98 34.37 -10.17
C VAL A 307 -9.22 33.52 -9.88
N ARG A 308 -10.38 34.16 -9.88
CA ARG A 308 -11.68 33.51 -9.66
C ARG A 308 -12.50 33.33 -10.93
N ASN A 309 -12.08 33.96 -12.02
CA ASN A 309 -12.75 33.92 -13.32
C ASN A 309 -12.10 32.85 -14.20
N SER A 310 -12.86 31.82 -14.59
CA SER A 310 -12.42 30.75 -15.48
C SER A 310 -12.29 31.16 -16.95
N GLU A 311 -12.63 32.40 -17.30
CA GLU A 311 -12.42 32.95 -18.64
C GLU A 311 -11.30 34.01 -18.67
N ALA A 312 -10.51 34.10 -17.59
CA ALA A 312 -9.39 35.03 -17.54
C ALA A 312 -8.26 34.61 -18.50
N SER A 313 -7.64 35.58 -19.17
CA SER A 313 -6.48 35.33 -20.03
C SER A 313 -5.19 35.33 -19.22
N TRP A 314 -4.20 34.52 -19.58
CA TRP A 314 -2.88 34.56 -18.94
C TRP A 314 -2.24 35.96 -19.05
N ARG A 315 -2.39 36.60 -20.21
CA ARG A 315 -1.80 37.91 -20.49
C ARG A 315 -2.26 38.99 -19.52
N ASP A 316 -3.55 39.03 -19.21
CA ASP A 316 -4.12 40.04 -18.32
C ASP A 316 -3.94 39.66 -16.85
N THR A 317 -4.13 38.38 -16.53
CA THR A 317 -3.94 37.84 -15.19
C THR A 317 -2.51 38.05 -14.71
N ARG A 318 -1.52 37.73 -15.54
CA ARG A 318 -0.09 37.92 -15.22
C ARG A 318 0.26 39.36 -14.82
N LYS A 319 -0.37 40.37 -15.44
CA LYS A 319 -0.14 41.78 -15.09
C LYS A 319 -0.64 42.10 -13.68
N GLN A 320 -1.73 41.47 -13.25
CA GLN A 320 -2.28 41.60 -11.91
C GLN A 320 -1.44 40.82 -10.90
N LEU A 321 -1.08 39.57 -11.21
CA LEU A 321 -0.30 38.70 -10.32
C LEU A 321 1.07 39.30 -9.98
N ARG A 322 1.75 39.95 -10.95
CA ARG A 322 3.05 40.61 -10.74
C ARG A 322 3.04 41.73 -9.69
N LYS A 323 1.88 42.25 -9.31
CA LYS A 323 1.77 43.29 -8.27
C LYS A 323 1.73 42.71 -6.87
N ASP A 324 1.49 41.41 -6.73
CA ASP A 324 1.44 40.72 -5.44
C ASP A 324 2.87 40.29 -5.04
N HIS A 325 3.25 40.54 -3.78
CA HIS A 325 4.57 40.18 -3.27
C HIS A 325 4.87 38.67 -3.39
N ARG A 326 3.83 37.81 -3.34
CA ARG A 326 3.98 36.36 -3.49
C ARG A 326 4.41 35.93 -4.89
N TRP A 327 4.30 36.80 -5.90
CA TRP A 327 4.80 36.52 -7.24
C TRP A 327 6.32 36.30 -7.25
N GLU A 328 7.05 37.05 -6.43
CA GLU A 328 8.51 36.92 -6.26
C GLU A 328 8.86 35.64 -5.50
N LEU A 329 8.00 35.18 -4.58
CA LEU A 329 8.22 33.92 -3.85
C LEU A 329 8.11 32.67 -4.74
N ALA A 330 7.54 32.79 -5.93
CA ALA A 330 7.48 31.74 -6.94
C ALA A 330 8.56 31.89 -8.03
N GLU A 331 9.68 32.57 -7.75
CA GLU A 331 10.75 32.82 -8.74
C GLU A 331 11.40 31.54 -9.30
N LEU A 332 11.41 30.44 -8.53
CA LEU A 332 11.92 29.14 -8.97
C LEU A 332 11.17 28.54 -10.17
N LEU A 333 9.93 29.00 -10.43
CA LEU A 333 9.15 28.57 -11.58
C LEU A 333 9.41 29.50 -12.76
N ASP A 334 9.73 28.90 -13.89
CA ASP A 334 9.93 29.65 -15.12
C ASP A 334 8.59 30.21 -15.67
N ARG A 335 8.67 30.94 -16.78
CA ARG A 335 7.48 31.56 -17.38
C ARG A 335 6.48 30.51 -17.89
N GLU A 336 6.96 29.45 -18.51
CA GLU A 336 6.15 28.44 -19.18
C GLU A 336 5.45 27.55 -18.15
N GLU A 337 6.15 27.22 -17.06
CA GLU A 337 5.61 26.51 -15.90
C GLU A 337 4.50 27.31 -15.22
N LYS A 338 4.70 28.60 -15.00
CA LYS A 338 3.66 29.48 -14.45
C LYS A 338 2.44 29.58 -15.35
N GLU A 339 2.63 29.65 -16.67
CA GLU A 339 1.55 29.68 -17.65
C GLU A 339 0.77 28.37 -17.65
N LYS A 340 1.46 27.24 -17.60
CA LYS A 340 0.85 25.91 -17.49
C LYS A 340 0.04 25.74 -16.21
N ILE A 341 0.59 26.11 -15.05
CA ILE A 341 -0.13 26.02 -13.76
C ILE A 341 -1.37 26.94 -13.77
N PHE A 342 -1.27 28.11 -14.41
CA PHE A 342 -2.42 28.97 -14.62
C PHE A 342 -3.50 28.32 -15.48
N GLU A 343 -3.13 27.72 -16.61
CA GLU A 343 -4.08 27.00 -17.48
C GLU A 343 -4.77 25.85 -16.74
N GLU A 344 -4.00 25.05 -15.99
CA GLU A 344 -4.54 23.97 -15.14
C GLU A 344 -5.53 24.51 -14.08
N HIS A 345 -5.22 25.65 -13.45
CA HIS A 345 -6.12 26.32 -12.51
C HIS A 345 -7.40 26.80 -13.19
N ILE A 346 -7.29 27.41 -14.37
CA ILE A 346 -8.45 27.89 -15.16
C ILE A 346 -9.35 26.71 -15.58
N GLU A 347 -8.77 25.61 -16.04
CA GLU A 347 -9.50 24.38 -16.37
C GLU A 347 -10.20 23.80 -15.14
N SER A 348 -9.53 23.76 -13.99
CA SER A 348 -10.09 23.32 -12.72
C SER A 348 -11.27 24.20 -12.28
N LEU A 349 -11.15 25.53 -12.39
CA LEU A 349 -12.24 26.46 -12.13
C LEU A 349 -13.41 26.25 -13.09
N PHE A 350 -13.14 26.10 -14.39
CA PHE A 350 -14.15 25.85 -15.39
C PHE A 350 -14.91 24.55 -15.11
N LYS A 351 -14.18 23.47 -14.80
CA LYS A 351 -14.77 22.17 -14.43
C LYS A 351 -15.64 22.27 -13.18
N ARG A 352 -15.13 22.91 -12.12
CA ARG A 352 -15.91 23.13 -10.89
C ARG A 352 -17.17 23.95 -11.15
N ASN A 353 -17.06 25.00 -11.95
CA ASN A 353 -18.21 25.84 -12.30
C ASN A 353 -19.23 25.08 -13.16
N LYS A 354 -18.77 24.24 -14.08
CA LYS A 354 -19.60 23.33 -14.89
C LYS A 354 -20.36 22.33 -14.01
N GLU A 355 -19.68 21.68 -13.07
CA GLU A 355 -20.31 20.75 -12.12
C GLU A 355 -21.39 21.44 -11.26
N MET A 356 -21.13 22.67 -10.81
CA MET A 356 -22.13 23.45 -10.05
C MET A 356 -23.32 23.88 -10.92
N PHE A 357 -23.09 24.17 -12.21
CA PHE A 357 -24.14 24.44 -13.18
C PHE A 357 -25.00 23.20 -13.46
N HIS A 358 -24.38 22.02 -13.62
CA HIS A 358 -25.11 20.75 -13.75
C HIS A 358 -25.95 20.43 -12.50
N LYS A 359 -25.41 20.64 -11.30
CA LYS A 359 -26.17 20.48 -10.05
C LYS A 359 -27.40 21.41 -10.00
N LEU A 360 -27.25 22.65 -10.44
CA LEU A 360 -28.37 23.57 -10.57
C LEU A 360 -29.44 23.03 -11.53
N LEU A 361 -29.05 22.48 -12.68
CA LEU A 361 -29.98 21.87 -13.64
C LEU A 361 -30.71 20.66 -13.04
N ASP A 362 -29.98 19.77 -12.35
CA ASP A 362 -30.55 18.61 -11.64
C ASP A 362 -31.58 19.03 -10.57
N GLU A 363 -31.27 20.06 -9.77
CA GLU A 363 -32.16 20.59 -8.72
C GLU A 363 -33.41 21.29 -9.29
N THR A 364 -33.38 21.73 -10.55
CA THR A 364 -34.48 22.47 -11.18
C THR A 364 -35.61 21.54 -11.69
N ASN A 365 -35.46 20.21 -11.59
CA ASN A 365 -36.43 19.21 -12.07
C ASN A 365 -36.89 19.47 -13.52
N ILE A 366 -35.92 19.60 -14.42
CA ILE A 366 -36.14 19.93 -15.83
C ILE A 366 -36.55 18.66 -16.60
N SER A 367 -37.55 18.78 -17.49
CA SER A 367 -37.93 17.71 -18.43
C SER A 367 -36.82 17.46 -19.45
N LEU A 368 -36.57 16.20 -19.85
CA LEU A 368 -35.49 15.85 -20.79
C LEU A 368 -35.63 16.51 -22.18
N VAL A 369 -36.82 16.98 -22.53
CA VAL A 369 -37.12 17.68 -23.79
C VAL A 369 -37.28 19.20 -23.63
N ALA A 370 -36.97 19.74 -22.44
CA ALA A 370 -37.14 21.15 -22.16
C ALA A 370 -36.22 22.04 -23.02
N GLY A 371 -36.73 23.19 -23.46
CA GLY A 371 -35.96 24.15 -24.23
C GLY A 371 -35.12 25.09 -23.36
N TRP A 372 -33.97 25.53 -23.86
CA TRP A 372 -33.06 26.45 -23.15
C TRP A 372 -33.77 27.73 -22.66
N LYS A 373 -34.64 28.33 -23.49
CA LYS A 373 -35.33 29.58 -23.15
C LYS A 373 -36.25 29.46 -21.93
N GLU A 374 -36.85 28.30 -21.72
CA GLU A 374 -37.75 28.04 -20.59
C GLU A 374 -36.94 27.84 -19.32
N VAL A 375 -35.94 26.96 -19.38
CA VAL A 375 -35.03 26.68 -18.26
C VAL A 375 -34.31 27.94 -17.81
N LYS A 376 -33.79 28.74 -18.75
CA LYS A 376 -33.10 30.00 -18.48
C LYS A 376 -33.93 30.95 -17.62
N LYS A 377 -35.25 31.03 -17.81
CA LYS A 377 -36.12 31.92 -17.01
C LYS A 377 -36.12 31.55 -15.53
N VAL A 378 -35.95 30.26 -15.22
CA VAL A 378 -35.94 29.72 -13.86
C VAL A 378 -34.56 29.87 -13.21
N ILE A 379 -33.50 29.57 -13.96
CA ILE A 379 -32.15 29.48 -13.39
C ILE A 379 -31.35 30.79 -13.42
N LYS A 380 -31.80 31.82 -14.16
CA LYS A 380 -31.02 33.06 -14.40
C LYS A 380 -30.64 33.84 -13.14
N GLU A 381 -31.46 33.75 -12.09
CA GLU A 381 -31.22 34.48 -10.83
C GLU A 381 -30.25 33.72 -9.89
N ASP A 382 -29.95 32.44 -10.17
CA ASP A 382 -29.05 31.64 -9.34
C ASP A 382 -27.57 32.06 -9.55
N PRO A 383 -26.78 32.23 -8.48
CA PRO A 383 -25.37 32.58 -8.60
C PRO A 383 -24.54 31.59 -9.45
N ARG A 384 -24.89 30.31 -9.46
CA ARG A 384 -24.20 29.25 -10.22
C ARG A 384 -24.41 29.44 -11.73
N TYR A 385 -25.55 29.96 -12.16
CA TYR A 385 -25.80 30.33 -13.56
C TYR A 385 -24.85 31.43 -14.03
N SER A 386 -24.72 32.50 -13.24
CA SER A 386 -23.84 33.62 -13.58
C SER A 386 -22.35 33.26 -13.51
N LYS A 387 -21.94 32.43 -12.55
CA LYS A 387 -20.55 32.01 -12.35
C LYS A 387 -20.02 31.03 -13.40
N PHE A 388 -20.88 30.30 -14.10
CA PHE A 388 -20.42 29.28 -15.06
C PHE A 388 -19.67 29.87 -16.26
N SER A 389 -20.25 30.84 -16.92
CA SER A 389 -19.64 31.57 -18.04
C SER A 389 -20.33 32.90 -18.18
N SER A 390 -19.65 33.93 -18.67
CA SER A 390 -20.28 35.20 -19.04
C SER A 390 -21.08 35.13 -20.34
N SER A 391 -20.84 34.10 -21.16
CA SER A 391 -21.43 33.95 -22.50
C SER A 391 -22.71 33.11 -22.49
N ASP A 392 -23.84 33.71 -22.86
CA ASP A 392 -25.12 32.99 -22.96
C ASP A 392 -25.07 31.83 -23.96
N ARG A 393 -24.33 32.00 -25.06
CA ARG A 393 -24.13 30.95 -26.07
C ARG A 393 -23.37 29.75 -25.51
N LYS A 394 -22.39 29.96 -24.64
CA LYS A 394 -21.67 28.85 -23.97
C LYS A 394 -22.58 28.12 -22.99
N ARG A 395 -23.43 28.87 -22.25
CA ARG A 395 -24.42 28.30 -21.33
C ARG A 395 -25.46 27.45 -22.09
N GLU A 396 -25.99 27.95 -23.20
CA GLU A 396 -26.94 27.23 -24.06
C GLU A 396 -26.34 25.96 -24.65
N LYS A 397 -25.09 26.03 -25.12
CA LYS A 397 -24.38 24.87 -25.65
C LYS A 397 -24.20 23.81 -24.57
N GLU A 398 -23.68 24.19 -23.40
CA GLU A 398 -23.46 23.27 -22.29
C GLU A 398 -24.77 22.65 -21.80
N PHE A 399 -25.85 23.43 -21.71
CA PHE A 399 -27.18 22.91 -21.43
C PHE A 399 -27.62 21.87 -22.46
N SER A 400 -27.48 22.17 -23.75
CA SER A 400 -27.87 21.25 -24.82
C SER A 400 -27.07 19.94 -24.77
N ASP A 401 -25.76 20.05 -24.56
CA ASP A 401 -24.86 18.89 -24.44
C ASP A 401 -25.25 18.04 -23.21
N TYR A 402 -25.54 18.68 -22.07
CA TYR A 402 -25.94 18.02 -20.83
C TYR A 402 -27.32 17.33 -20.95
N MET A 403 -28.31 18.00 -21.54
CA MET A 403 -29.63 17.42 -21.76
C MET A 403 -29.55 16.24 -22.74
N HIS A 404 -28.70 16.35 -23.78
CA HIS A 404 -28.44 15.24 -24.68
C HIS A 404 -27.83 14.04 -23.96
N GLU A 405 -26.82 14.24 -23.12
CA GLU A 405 -26.18 13.19 -22.32
C GLU A 405 -27.18 12.51 -21.37
N LYS A 406 -27.99 13.29 -20.65
CA LYS A 406 -29.06 12.77 -19.78
C LYS A 406 -30.09 11.95 -20.56
N TYR A 407 -30.48 12.43 -21.75
CA TYR A 407 -31.41 11.72 -22.62
C TYR A 407 -30.82 10.40 -23.14
N VAL A 408 -29.54 10.39 -23.51
CA VAL A 408 -28.83 9.16 -23.92
C VAL A 408 -28.74 8.17 -22.76
N GLN A 409 -28.43 8.64 -21.56
CA GLN A 409 -28.36 7.81 -20.35
C GLN A 409 -29.74 7.20 -20.02
N ALA A 410 -30.81 8.00 -20.04
CA ALA A 410 -32.17 7.51 -19.81
C ALA A 410 -32.58 6.42 -20.81
N LYS A 411 -32.17 6.54 -22.08
CA LYS A 411 -32.38 5.48 -23.08
C LYS A 411 -31.54 4.23 -22.81
N ALA A 412 -30.33 4.37 -22.29
CA ALA A 412 -29.48 3.24 -21.93
C ALA A 412 -30.08 2.48 -20.74
N ASP A 413 -30.50 3.20 -19.70
CA ASP A 413 -31.14 2.66 -18.51
C ASP A 413 -32.44 1.95 -18.87
N PHE A 414 -33.26 2.54 -19.76
CA PHE A 414 -34.47 1.91 -20.24
C PHE A 414 -34.17 0.61 -21.01
N ARG A 415 -33.14 0.57 -21.86
CA ARG A 415 -32.71 -0.69 -22.52
C ARG A 415 -32.24 -1.74 -21.53
N GLU A 416 -31.64 -1.36 -20.42
CA GLU A 416 -31.24 -2.29 -19.36
C GLU A 416 -32.47 -2.87 -18.65
N LEU A 417 -33.45 -2.03 -18.32
CA LEU A 417 -34.75 -2.47 -17.80
C LEU A 417 -35.41 -3.50 -18.71
N LEU A 418 -35.40 -3.26 -20.04
CA LEU A 418 -35.97 -4.21 -21.00
C LEU A 418 -35.27 -5.57 -20.96
N LYS A 419 -33.94 -5.61 -20.74
CA LYS A 419 -33.19 -6.87 -20.59
C LYS A 419 -33.50 -7.60 -19.29
N GLU A 420 -33.76 -6.87 -18.21
CA GLU A 420 -34.13 -7.43 -16.91
C GLU A 420 -35.58 -7.96 -16.90
N THR A 421 -36.43 -7.44 -17.79
CA THR A 421 -37.85 -7.77 -17.85
C THR A 421 -38.08 -9.13 -18.51
N LYS A 422 -38.14 -10.18 -17.68
CA LYS A 422 -38.31 -11.59 -18.12
C LYS A 422 -39.57 -11.88 -18.93
N LEU A 423 -40.59 -11.03 -18.85
CA LEU A 423 -41.80 -11.16 -19.67
C LEU A 423 -41.51 -10.94 -21.17
N ILE A 424 -40.45 -10.19 -21.49
CA ILE A 424 -40.03 -9.93 -22.86
C ILE A 424 -39.12 -11.07 -23.32
N THR A 425 -39.57 -11.83 -24.32
CA THR A 425 -38.87 -13.00 -24.86
C THR A 425 -38.84 -12.96 -26.39
N TYR A 426 -38.11 -13.90 -27.02
CA TYR A 426 -38.09 -14.05 -28.49
C TYR A 426 -39.47 -14.35 -29.11
N LYS A 427 -40.44 -14.81 -28.30
CA LYS A 427 -41.84 -15.03 -28.71
C LYS A 427 -42.69 -13.75 -28.61
N SER A 428 -42.24 -12.73 -27.88
CA SER A 428 -43.03 -11.53 -27.62
C SER A 428 -43.51 -10.85 -28.90
N LYS A 429 -42.71 -10.82 -29.97
CA LYS A 429 -43.13 -10.26 -31.26
C LYS A 429 -44.40 -10.94 -31.80
N LYS A 430 -44.39 -12.26 -31.88
CA LYS A 430 -45.55 -13.05 -32.36
C LYS A 430 -46.76 -12.85 -31.45
N LEU A 431 -46.55 -12.86 -30.13
CA LEU A 431 -47.62 -12.64 -29.17
C LEU A 431 -48.27 -11.25 -29.30
N ILE A 432 -47.47 -10.21 -29.60
CA ILE A 432 -47.97 -8.85 -29.84
C ILE A 432 -48.73 -8.75 -31.17
N GLU A 433 -48.28 -9.46 -32.21
CA GLU A 433 -49.00 -9.54 -33.50
C GLU A 433 -50.34 -10.29 -33.40
N GLU A 434 -50.40 -11.31 -32.53
CA GLU A 434 -51.62 -12.10 -32.28
C GLU A 434 -52.61 -11.38 -31.35
N SER A 435 -52.12 -10.65 -30.34
CA SER A 435 -52.94 -9.95 -29.36
C SER A 435 -52.22 -8.77 -28.72
N ASP A 436 -52.90 -7.63 -28.66
CA ASP A 436 -52.44 -6.43 -27.96
C ASP A 436 -52.34 -6.61 -26.42
N SER A 437 -52.87 -7.71 -25.87
CA SER A 437 -52.81 -8.03 -24.44
C SER A 437 -51.36 -8.15 -23.93
N HIS A 438 -50.47 -8.79 -24.70
CA HIS A 438 -49.08 -9.02 -24.28
C HIS A 438 -48.30 -7.70 -24.19
N LEU A 439 -48.56 -6.75 -25.11
CA LEU A 439 -47.93 -5.43 -25.06
C LEU A 439 -48.38 -4.66 -23.81
N LYS A 440 -49.68 -4.67 -23.50
CA LYS A 440 -50.24 -4.03 -22.30
C LYS A 440 -49.69 -4.61 -21.00
N ASP A 441 -49.51 -5.93 -20.94
CA ASP A 441 -48.93 -6.59 -19.77
C ASP A 441 -47.45 -6.21 -19.59
N ILE A 442 -46.68 -6.08 -20.68
CA ILE A 442 -45.31 -5.57 -20.66
C ILE A 442 -45.29 -4.12 -20.16
N GLU A 443 -46.11 -3.24 -20.73
CA GLU A 443 -46.18 -1.83 -20.33
C GLU A 443 -46.54 -1.68 -18.85
N LYS A 444 -47.55 -2.41 -18.37
CA LYS A 444 -47.98 -2.39 -16.97
C LYS A 444 -46.89 -2.80 -15.99
N ILE A 445 -46.02 -3.74 -16.36
CA ILE A 445 -44.87 -4.10 -15.53
C ILE A 445 -43.85 -2.95 -15.53
N LEU A 446 -43.54 -2.42 -16.71
CA LEU A 446 -42.53 -1.39 -16.88
C LEU A 446 -42.91 -0.06 -16.21
N GLU A 447 -44.20 0.29 -16.16
CA GLU A 447 -44.73 1.50 -15.52
C GLU A 447 -44.35 1.65 -14.03
N ASN A 448 -44.00 0.54 -13.36
CA ASN A 448 -43.58 0.58 -11.95
C ASN A 448 -42.09 0.92 -11.77
N ASP A 449 -41.28 0.89 -12.83
CA ASP A 449 -39.84 1.16 -12.77
C ASP A 449 -39.54 2.63 -13.07
N LYS A 450 -38.66 3.22 -12.25
CA LYS A 450 -38.25 4.62 -12.40
C LYS A 450 -37.64 4.93 -13.77
N ARG A 451 -36.91 3.98 -14.37
CA ARG A 451 -36.26 4.14 -15.69
C ARG A 451 -37.28 4.26 -16.83
N TYR A 452 -38.46 3.67 -16.66
CA TYR A 452 -39.58 3.85 -17.58
C TYR A 452 -40.18 5.25 -17.46
N LEU A 453 -40.43 5.70 -16.22
CA LEU A 453 -41.03 7.00 -15.91
C LEU A 453 -40.16 8.20 -16.33
N VAL A 454 -38.83 8.07 -16.27
CA VAL A 454 -37.90 9.12 -16.73
C VAL A 454 -38.11 9.48 -18.21
N LEU A 455 -38.59 8.53 -19.03
CA LEU A 455 -38.89 8.75 -20.45
C LEU A 455 -40.35 9.15 -20.72
N ASP A 456 -41.16 9.47 -19.71
CA ASP A 456 -42.55 9.93 -19.89
C ASP A 456 -42.67 11.20 -20.73
N CYS A 457 -41.63 12.02 -20.76
CA CYS A 457 -41.56 13.20 -21.61
C CYS A 457 -41.38 12.87 -23.11
N ALA A 458 -41.09 11.61 -23.46
CA ALA A 458 -40.86 11.15 -24.83
C ALA A 458 -41.48 9.74 -25.07
N PRO A 459 -42.81 9.61 -25.00
CA PRO A 459 -43.49 8.31 -25.07
C PRO A 459 -43.29 7.60 -26.42
N GLU A 460 -43.22 8.35 -27.52
CA GLU A 460 -42.97 7.79 -28.87
C GLU A 460 -41.59 7.13 -28.96
N GLU A 461 -40.57 7.75 -28.39
CA GLU A 461 -39.21 7.20 -28.40
C GLU A 461 -39.11 5.97 -27.48
N ARG A 462 -39.83 5.98 -26.35
CA ARG A 462 -39.94 4.82 -25.46
C ARG A 462 -40.57 3.62 -26.18
N ALA A 463 -41.70 3.83 -26.86
CA ALA A 463 -42.36 2.80 -27.66
C ALA A 463 -41.43 2.28 -28.77
N LYS A 464 -40.72 3.17 -29.46
CA LYS A 464 -39.74 2.82 -30.49
C LYS A 464 -38.60 1.94 -29.94
N ILE A 465 -38.05 2.26 -28.77
CA ILE A 465 -36.99 1.46 -28.14
C ILE A 465 -37.52 0.08 -27.71
N LEU A 466 -38.73 0.02 -27.14
CA LEU A 466 -39.38 -1.23 -26.74
C LEU A 466 -39.59 -2.15 -27.96
N LEU A 467 -40.21 -1.63 -29.02
CA LEU A 467 -40.48 -2.40 -30.23
C LEU A 467 -39.19 -2.83 -30.93
N ALA A 468 -38.17 -1.97 -30.98
CA ALA A 468 -36.87 -2.33 -31.54
C ALA A 468 -36.18 -3.45 -30.74
N TYR A 469 -36.33 -3.46 -29.42
CA TYR A 469 -35.80 -4.52 -28.56
C TYR A 469 -36.54 -5.86 -28.77
N VAL A 470 -37.87 -5.82 -28.88
CA VAL A 470 -38.69 -7.00 -29.19
C VAL A 470 -38.31 -7.58 -30.56
N GLU A 471 -38.09 -6.72 -31.57
CA GLU A 471 -37.66 -7.13 -32.91
C GLU A 471 -36.26 -7.79 -32.88
N ASP A 472 -35.32 -7.23 -32.12
CA ASP A 472 -33.97 -7.79 -31.98
C ASP A 472 -33.99 -9.16 -31.28
N LEU A 473 -34.79 -9.31 -30.21
CA LEU A 473 -34.98 -10.61 -29.55
C LEU A 473 -35.60 -11.65 -30.48
N HIS A 474 -36.60 -11.24 -31.28
CA HIS A 474 -37.22 -12.12 -32.25
C HIS A 474 -36.23 -12.58 -33.31
N ARG A 475 -35.40 -11.67 -33.83
CA ARG A 475 -34.35 -11.97 -34.81
C ARG A 475 -33.27 -12.90 -34.26
N ARG A 476 -32.90 -12.73 -32.98
CA ARG A 476 -31.92 -13.59 -32.29
C ARG A 476 -32.44 -15.00 -32.02
N GLY A 477 -33.76 -15.17 -31.90
CA GLY A 477 -34.38 -16.47 -31.68
C GLY A 477 -34.11 -17.04 -30.29
N VAL A 478 -34.17 -18.37 -30.16
CA VAL A 478 -33.96 -19.05 -28.87
C VAL A 478 -32.52 -18.84 -28.41
N PRO A 479 -32.26 -18.39 -27.17
CA PRO A 479 -30.91 -18.26 -26.66
C PRO A 479 -30.20 -19.62 -26.71
N PRO A 480 -28.94 -19.69 -27.19
CA PRO A 480 -28.22 -20.94 -27.33
C PRO A 480 -28.04 -21.62 -25.96
N PRO A 481 -28.07 -22.97 -25.91
CA PRO A 481 -27.91 -23.70 -24.65
C PRO A 481 -26.52 -23.39 -24.03
N PRO A 482 -26.37 -23.44 -22.70
CA PRO A 482 -25.13 -23.12 -22.00
C PRO A 482 -23.90 -23.92 -22.45
N THR A 483 -24.12 -25.01 -23.19
CA THR A 483 -23.11 -25.94 -23.69
C THR A 483 -22.66 -25.66 -25.13
N ALA A 484 -23.21 -24.64 -25.80
CA ALA A 484 -22.83 -24.29 -27.16
C ALA A 484 -21.70 -23.24 -27.17
N SER A 485 -20.47 -23.66 -27.44
CA SER A 485 -19.36 -22.77 -27.76
C SER A 485 -19.68 -21.94 -29.01
N GLU A 486 -19.42 -20.63 -28.97
CA GLU A 486 -19.75 -19.69 -30.04
C GLU A 486 -19.18 -20.14 -31.41
N PRO A 487 -19.99 -20.19 -32.48
CA PRO A 487 -19.45 -20.28 -33.83
C PRO A 487 -18.86 -18.91 -34.21
N SER A 488 -17.56 -18.88 -34.49
CA SER A 488 -16.87 -17.72 -35.08
C SER A 488 -17.69 -17.11 -36.22
N ARG A 489 -18.19 -15.90 -36.01
CA ARG A 489 -18.87 -15.12 -37.06
C ARG A 489 -17.89 -14.87 -38.21
N ARG A 490 -18.16 -15.51 -39.36
CA ARG A 490 -17.58 -15.13 -40.64
C ARG A 490 -18.06 -13.71 -40.97
N SER A 491 -17.13 -12.76 -41.00
CA SER A 491 -17.35 -11.43 -41.55
C SER A 491 -17.60 -11.56 -43.06
N THR A 492 -18.83 -11.30 -43.50
CA THR A 492 -19.11 -11.05 -44.92
C THR A 492 -18.94 -9.56 -45.21
N LYS A 493 -18.18 -9.29 -46.26
CA LYS A 493 -17.98 -7.97 -46.88
C LYS A 493 -19.29 -7.31 -47.28
#